data_AF-A0A2H0UUR8-F1
#
_entry.id   AF-A0A2H0UUR8-F1
#
_cell.length_a   1.000
_cell.length_b   1.000
_cell.length_c   1.000
_cell.angle_alpha   90.00
_cell.angle_beta   90.00
_cell.angle_gamma   90.00
#
_symmetry.space_group_name_H-M   'P 1'
#
loop_
_entity.id
_entity.type
_entity.pdbx_description
1 polymer ?
#
loop_
_entity_poly.entity_id
_entity_poly.type
_entity_poly.pdbx_seq_one_letter_code
_entity_poly.pdbx_strand_id
1 'polypeptide(L)'
;MNSFLVYFVLGLGVIFAAFWIFNFSPLQVTPTPSATQSPAPSSLSCPPEFRKSPSTETFSGVPVEVDFSSKPDAELFRTVIREGASHGPNFAGAYTVVTWGCGTSCQSSAIVSAKTGDILAYNVPSSFGLSYEIGSRLLVVNPEENFSISNKPSYSLDIKTQYYLFNDGKLEQICLPTTSPLVSASPSASFFSNAVMRARAMLAGDLSVRVEDIEVVSVSERTWPDGCLGLPEEGEMCTAVLTPGYAVAFSYAGRTYLYRTDVDGNIIRKVS
;
A
#
# COMPACT_ATOMS: atom_id res chain seq x y z
N MET A 1 -33.55 -49.02 -55.20
CA MET A 1 -34.68 -49.57 -55.99
C MET A 1 -35.90 -49.55 -55.10
N ASN A 2 -37.06 -48.94 -55.38
CA ASN A 2 -37.64 -48.13 -56.44
C ASN A 2 -38.80 -47.37 -55.74
N SER A 3 -38.98 -46.06 -55.88
CA SER A 3 -39.52 -45.31 -57.02
C SER A 3 -41.06 -45.33 -57.12
N PHE A 4 -41.62 -44.10 -57.20
CA PHE A 4 -42.94 -43.70 -57.73
C PHE A 4 -44.20 -44.03 -56.88
N LEU A 5 -45.26 -43.22 -56.81
CA LEU A 5 -45.83 -42.31 -57.81
C LEU A 5 -46.75 -41.24 -57.18
N VAL A 6 -46.80 -40.11 -57.86
CA VAL A 6 -47.67 -38.91 -57.83
C VAL A 6 -49.17 -39.25 -57.83
N TYR A 7 -50.05 -38.43 -57.21
CA TYR A 7 -51.31 -37.97 -57.83
C TYR A 7 -51.84 -36.65 -57.21
N PHE A 8 -52.32 -35.82 -58.12
CA PHE A 8 -52.79 -34.44 -58.04
C PHE A 8 -54.32 -34.44 -57.95
N VAL A 9 -54.96 -33.71 -57.03
CA VAL A 9 -56.37 -33.26 -57.20
C VAL A 9 -56.57 -31.89 -56.57
N LEU A 10 -57.07 -30.97 -57.41
CA LEU A 10 -57.44 -29.58 -57.15
C LEU A 10 -58.68 -29.46 -56.25
N GLY A 11 -58.70 -28.44 -55.39
CA GLY A 11 -59.90 -28.02 -54.65
C GLY A 11 -59.84 -26.53 -54.31
N LEU A 12 -60.51 -25.72 -55.13
CA LEU A 12 -60.70 -24.28 -54.97
C LEU A 12 -61.45 -23.95 -53.66
N GLY A 13 -60.89 -23.04 -52.86
CA GLY A 13 -61.50 -22.56 -51.61
C GLY A 13 -61.25 -21.07 -51.37
N VAL A 14 -62.18 -20.27 -51.89
CA VAL A 14 -62.47 -18.84 -51.68
C VAL A 14 -61.76 -18.13 -50.51
N ILE A 15 -61.02 -17.08 -50.84
CA ILE A 15 -60.40 -16.12 -49.90
C ILE A 15 -61.48 -15.14 -49.41
N PHE A 16 -61.86 -15.23 -48.13
CA PHE A 16 -62.54 -14.14 -47.43
C PHE A 16 -61.50 -13.31 -46.65
N ALA A 17 -61.06 -12.20 -47.26
CA ALA A 17 -60.25 -11.20 -46.58
C ALA A 17 -61.18 -10.37 -45.67
N ALA A 18 -61.22 -10.69 -44.38
CA ALA A 18 -61.82 -9.83 -43.37
C ALA A 18 -60.85 -8.69 -43.02
N PHE A 19 -61.11 -7.51 -43.59
CA PHE A 19 -60.50 -6.24 -43.18
C PHE A 19 -60.99 -5.88 -41.77
N TRP A 20 -60.18 -6.15 -40.74
CA TRP A 20 -60.31 -5.49 -39.45
C TRP A 20 -59.48 -4.22 -39.46
N ILE A 21 -60.15 -3.08 -39.58
CA ILE A 21 -59.56 -1.75 -39.41
C ILE A 21 -59.32 -1.57 -37.90
N PHE A 22 -58.13 -1.92 -37.42
CA PHE A 22 -57.70 -1.52 -36.09
C PHE A 22 -57.46 -0.01 -36.07
N ASN A 23 -58.39 0.72 -35.47
CA ASN A 23 -58.26 2.13 -35.15
C ASN A 23 -57.17 2.28 -34.06
N PHE A 24 -55.92 2.54 -34.48
CA PHE A 24 -54.85 2.90 -33.56
C PHE A 24 -55.06 4.36 -33.11
N SER A 25 -55.67 4.54 -31.93
CA SER A 25 -55.54 5.80 -31.21
C SER A 25 -54.06 6.01 -30.84
N PRO A 26 -53.44 7.16 -31.16
CA PRO A 26 -52.08 7.43 -30.71
C PRO A 26 -52.12 7.61 -29.19
N LEU A 27 -51.55 6.65 -28.46
CA LEU A 27 -51.28 6.81 -27.04
C LEU A 27 -50.35 8.02 -26.88
N GLN A 28 -50.84 9.05 -26.17
CA GLN A 28 -50.01 10.18 -25.79
C GLN A 28 -48.94 9.69 -24.81
N VAL A 29 -47.68 9.78 -25.23
CA VAL A 29 -46.53 9.54 -24.37
C VAL A 29 -46.45 10.69 -23.38
N THR A 30 -46.97 10.49 -22.18
CA THR A 30 -46.72 11.41 -21.06
C THR A 30 -45.25 11.28 -20.66
N PRO A 31 -44.47 12.37 -20.58
CA PRO A 31 -43.13 12.30 -20.02
C PRO A 31 -43.25 11.89 -18.55
N THR A 32 -42.74 10.71 -18.22
CA THR A 32 -42.57 10.25 -16.84
C THR A 32 -41.78 11.32 -16.08
N PRO A 33 -42.24 11.76 -14.89
CA PRO A 33 -41.44 12.65 -14.05
C PRO A 33 -40.12 11.95 -13.77
N SER A 34 -39.02 12.62 -14.13
CA SER A 34 -37.65 12.17 -13.90
C SER A 34 -37.52 11.57 -12.51
N ALA A 35 -37.39 10.25 -12.45
CA ALA A 35 -36.87 9.58 -11.28
C ALA A 35 -35.52 10.24 -10.98
N THR A 36 -35.44 10.81 -9.79
CA THR A 36 -34.23 11.27 -9.11
C THR A 36 -33.03 10.44 -9.54
N GLN A 37 -32.01 11.11 -10.07
CA GLN A 37 -30.71 10.51 -10.33
C GLN A 37 -30.27 9.75 -9.07
N SER A 38 -30.28 8.42 -9.18
CA SER A 38 -29.65 7.54 -8.21
C SER A 38 -28.18 7.95 -8.11
N PRO A 39 -27.61 8.22 -6.92
CA PRO A 39 -26.22 8.59 -6.84
C PRO A 39 -25.36 7.45 -7.38
N ALA A 40 -24.50 7.78 -8.35
CA ALA A 40 -23.52 6.85 -8.91
C ALA A 40 -22.74 6.13 -7.79
N PRO A 41 -22.30 4.87 -7.98
CA PRO A 41 -21.48 4.16 -7.01
C PRO A 41 -20.25 5.01 -6.72
N SER A 42 -20.14 5.44 -5.47
CA SER A 42 -19.11 6.35 -4.99
C SER A 42 -17.73 5.76 -5.25
N SER A 43 -16.99 6.33 -6.21
CA SER A 43 -15.55 6.11 -6.31
C SER A 43 -14.92 6.55 -5.00
N LEU A 44 -14.23 5.64 -4.31
CA LEU A 44 -13.55 5.93 -3.05
C LEU A 44 -12.54 7.06 -3.29
N SER A 45 -12.69 8.17 -2.54
CA SER A 45 -11.74 9.27 -2.52
C SER A 45 -10.51 8.91 -1.70
N CYS A 46 -9.38 9.57 -1.96
CA CYS A 46 -8.14 9.40 -1.20
C CYS A 46 -7.79 10.70 -0.44
N PRO A 47 -7.61 10.66 0.89
CA PRO A 47 -7.69 9.48 1.76
C PRO A 47 -9.14 8.96 1.92
N PRO A 48 -9.35 7.63 1.97
CA PRO A 48 -10.67 7.04 2.15
C PRO A 48 -11.14 7.16 3.61
N GLU A 49 -12.44 7.30 3.81
CA GLU A 49 -13.06 7.29 5.13
C GLU A 49 -13.55 5.89 5.52
N PHE A 50 -13.36 5.49 6.79
CA PHE A 50 -13.83 4.21 7.32
C PHE A 50 -15.33 3.97 7.07
N ARG A 51 -16.17 4.99 7.26
CA ARG A 51 -17.63 4.92 7.06
C ARG A 51 -18.06 4.70 5.61
N LYS A 52 -17.20 5.01 4.63
CA LYS A 52 -17.47 4.78 3.20
C LYS A 52 -17.13 3.36 2.75
N SER A 53 -16.49 2.58 3.63
CA SER A 53 -16.07 1.20 3.38
C SER A 53 -16.62 0.24 4.44
N PRO A 54 -17.95 0.15 4.65
CA PRO A 54 -18.51 -0.66 5.73
C PRO A 54 -18.17 -2.15 5.57
N SER A 55 -18.05 -2.85 6.70
CA SER A 55 -17.97 -4.31 6.76
C SER A 55 -19.22 -4.94 6.14
N THR A 56 -19.02 -5.92 5.28
CA THR A 56 -20.10 -6.71 4.66
C THR A 56 -20.41 -7.98 5.45
N GLU A 57 -19.60 -8.29 6.44
CA GLU A 57 -19.71 -9.48 7.27
C GLU A 57 -19.91 -9.10 8.73
N THR A 58 -20.51 -10.02 9.47
CA THR A 58 -20.58 -9.98 10.92
C THR A 58 -20.23 -11.38 11.45
N PHE A 59 -19.71 -11.42 12.67
CA PHE A 59 -19.41 -12.65 13.38
C PHE A 59 -19.96 -12.58 14.80
N SER A 60 -20.46 -13.71 15.28
CA SER A 60 -20.89 -13.90 16.65
C SER A 60 -20.50 -15.30 17.12
N GLY A 61 -20.08 -15.40 18.38
CA GLY A 61 -19.70 -16.67 18.99
C GLY A 61 -18.22 -16.73 19.33
N VAL A 62 -17.71 -17.95 19.50
CA VAL A 62 -16.31 -18.23 19.83
C VAL A 62 -15.51 -18.37 18.53
N PRO A 63 -14.42 -17.62 18.34
CA PRO A 63 -13.56 -17.77 17.16
C PRO A 63 -13.02 -19.19 17.01
N VAL A 64 -12.95 -19.68 15.77
CA VAL A 64 -12.29 -20.95 15.45
C VAL A 64 -10.79 -20.83 15.72
N GLU A 65 -10.18 -21.92 16.20
CA GLU A 65 -8.74 -21.98 16.45
C GLU A 65 -7.97 -21.70 15.15
N VAL A 66 -6.87 -20.95 15.27
CA VAL A 66 -6.05 -20.55 14.12
C VAL A 66 -5.45 -21.77 13.42
N ASP A 67 -5.65 -21.84 12.10
CA ASP A 67 -5.01 -22.81 11.21
C ASP A 67 -3.81 -22.18 10.49
N PHE A 68 -2.63 -22.78 10.70
CA PHE A 68 -1.36 -22.36 10.12
C PHE A 68 -1.02 -23.11 8.83
N SER A 69 -1.82 -24.10 8.42
CA SER A 69 -1.55 -24.98 7.28
C SER A 69 -1.32 -24.22 5.97
N SER A 70 -2.07 -23.12 5.76
CA SER A 70 -1.97 -22.26 4.58
C SER A 70 -0.84 -21.22 4.64
N LYS A 71 -0.28 -20.98 5.84
CA LYS A 71 0.77 -19.99 6.11
C LYS A 71 1.80 -20.56 7.11
N PRO A 72 2.60 -21.56 6.70
CA PRO A 72 3.54 -22.22 7.61
C PRO A 72 4.56 -21.26 8.24
N ASP A 73 4.93 -20.18 7.54
CA ASP A 73 5.84 -19.15 8.08
C ASP A 73 5.27 -18.42 9.31
N ALA A 74 3.94 -18.42 9.49
CA ALA A 74 3.29 -17.82 10.65
C ALA A 74 3.45 -18.64 11.94
N GLU A 75 3.88 -19.91 11.85
CA GLU A 75 4.16 -20.75 13.02
C GLU A 75 5.25 -20.16 13.93
N LEU A 76 6.16 -19.35 13.36
CA LEU A 76 7.18 -18.61 14.12
C LEU A 76 6.57 -17.69 15.19
N PHE A 77 5.36 -17.18 14.94
CA PHE A 77 4.62 -16.29 15.83
C PHE A 77 3.30 -16.91 16.32
N ARG A 78 3.20 -18.25 16.35
CA ARG A 78 1.96 -18.97 16.67
C ARG A 78 1.27 -18.52 17.95
N THR A 79 2.04 -18.23 18.99
CA THR A 79 1.51 -17.88 20.31
C THR A 79 0.77 -16.55 20.26
N VAL A 80 1.41 -15.51 19.74
CA VAL A 80 0.81 -14.17 19.66
C VAL A 80 -0.38 -14.17 18.69
N ILE A 81 -0.31 -14.93 17.60
CA ILE A 81 -1.42 -15.04 16.63
C ILE A 81 -2.62 -15.76 17.25
N ARG A 82 -2.43 -16.89 17.94
CA ARG A 82 -3.52 -17.60 18.63
C ARG A 82 -4.14 -16.77 19.74
N GLU A 83 -3.31 -16.16 20.58
CA GLU A 83 -3.78 -15.29 21.66
C GLU A 83 -4.58 -14.10 21.10
N GLY A 84 -4.04 -13.38 20.12
CA GLY A 84 -4.73 -12.28 19.47
C GLY A 84 -6.06 -12.69 18.85
N ALA A 85 -6.09 -13.76 18.06
CA ALA A 85 -7.31 -14.26 17.42
C ALA A 85 -8.38 -14.72 18.43
N SER A 86 -7.98 -15.26 19.59
CA SER A 86 -8.90 -15.74 20.62
C SER A 86 -9.77 -14.63 21.24
N HIS A 87 -9.34 -13.37 21.16
CA HIS A 87 -10.12 -12.22 21.62
C HIS A 87 -11.31 -11.88 20.71
N GLY A 88 -11.34 -12.44 19.50
CA GLY A 88 -12.41 -12.23 18.53
C GLY A 88 -12.17 -11.06 17.57
N PRO A 89 -13.13 -10.80 16.67
CA PRO A 89 -12.97 -9.82 15.60
C PRO A 89 -12.78 -8.39 16.10
N ASN A 90 -11.84 -7.68 15.49
CA ASN A 90 -11.61 -6.25 15.65
C ASN A 90 -11.56 -5.50 14.31
N PHE A 91 -11.74 -6.22 13.20
CA PHE A 91 -11.62 -5.71 11.84
C PHE A 91 -12.64 -6.36 10.89
N ALA A 92 -13.19 -5.57 9.96
CA ALA A 92 -14.06 -6.03 8.88
C ALA A 92 -15.19 -7.00 9.32
N GLY A 93 -15.69 -6.82 10.54
CA GLY A 93 -16.84 -7.47 11.15
C GLY A 93 -16.66 -8.93 11.57
N ALA A 94 -15.70 -9.65 10.98
CA ALA A 94 -15.48 -11.08 11.20
C ALA A 94 -14.00 -11.48 11.29
N TYR A 95 -13.08 -10.51 11.32
CA TYR A 95 -11.64 -10.74 11.22
C TYR A 95 -10.90 -10.11 12.40
N THR A 96 -9.78 -10.72 12.76
CA THR A 96 -8.90 -10.24 13.83
C THR A 96 -7.57 -9.84 13.23
N VAL A 97 -7.23 -8.56 13.34
CA VAL A 97 -5.88 -8.04 13.12
C VAL A 97 -5.08 -8.29 14.39
N VAL A 98 -3.97 -9.02 14.25
CA VAL A 98 -3.00 -9.27 15.33
C VAL A 98 -1.67 -8.65 14.94
N THR A 99 -1.11 -7.82 15.81
CA THR A 99 0.15 -7.09 15.56
C THR A 99 1.21 -7.48 16.59
N TRP A 100 2.45 -7.64 16.14
CA TRP A 100 3.62 -7.88 16.97
C TRP A 100 4.85 -7.12 16.43
N GLY A 101 5.93 -7.04 17.20
CA GLY A 101 7.17 -6.39 16.78
C GLY A 101 8.02 -7.29 15.86
N CYS A 102 8.58 -6.72 14.78
CA CYS A 102 9.57 -7.38 13.90
C CYS A 102 11.02 -6.94 14.15
N GLY A 103 11.26 -5.99 15.07
CA GLY A 103 12.57 -5.41 15.36
C GLY A 103 12.46 -3.96 15.83
N THR A 104 13.54 -3.18 15.71
CA THR A 104 13.54 -1.75 16.06
C THR A 104 12.69 -0.97 15.03
N SER A 105 11.67 -0.25 15.52
CA SER A 105 10.80 0.62 14.69
C SER A 105 10.00 -0.10 13.58
N CYS A 106 9.73 -1.40 13.77
CA CYS A 106 8.97 -2.26 12.84
C CYS A 106 7.92 -3.09 13.60
N GLN A 107 6.72 -3.15 13.04
CA GLN A 107 5.63 -4.02 13.45
C GLN A 107 5.18 -4.89 12.26
N SER A 108 4.88 -6.15 12.53
CA SER A 108 4.28 -7.09 11.58
C SER A 108 2.89 -7.48 12.06
N SER A 109 1.99 -7.73 11.13
CA SER A 109 0.63 -8.14 11.48
C SER A 109 0.10 -9.29 10.63
N ALA A 110 -0.86 -10.01 11.19
CA ALA A 110 -1.68 -11.01 10.53
C ALA A 110 -3.15 -10.64 10.59
N ILE A 111 -3.93 -11.11 9.61
CA ILE A 111 -5.40 -11.03 9.61
C ILE A 111 -5.95 -12.45 9.63
N VAL A 112 -6.70 -12.76 10.67
CA VAL A 112 -7.25 -14.10 10.92
C VAL A 112 -8.76 -14.07 10.79
N SER A 113 -9.33 -15.04 10.08
CA SER A 113 -10.77 -15.27 10.02
C SER A 113 -11.28 -15.88 11.33
N ALA A 114 -12.21 -15.23 12.02
CA ALA A 114 -12.82 -15.81 13.22
C ALA A 114 -13.74 -17.00 12.89
N LYS A 115 -14.24 -17.09 11.64
CA LYS A 115 -15.14 -18.15 11.18
C LYS A 115 -14.43 -19.45 10.85
N THR A 116 -13.20 -19.38 10.36
CA THR A 116 -12.47 -20.54 9.81
C THR A 116 -11.13 -20.79 10.48
N GLY A 117 -10.56 -19.79 11.17
CA GLY A 117 -9.20 -19.87 11.70
C GLY A 117 -8.11 -19.53 10.67
N ASP A 118 -8.47 -19.29 9.40
CA ASP A 118 -7.50 -19.06 8.33
C ASP A 118 -6.73 -17.75 8.49
N ILE A 119 -5.42 -17.79 8.20
CA ILE A 119 -4.55 -16.61 8.13
C ILE A 119 -4.57 -16.03 6.70
N LEU A 120 -5.40 -15.01 6.49
CA LEU A 120 -5.68 -14.43 5.17
C LEU A 120 -4.56 -13.50 4.71
N ALA A 121 -4.06 -12.65 5.61
CA ALA A 121 -2.87 -11.83 5.40
C ALA A 121 -1.83 -12.12 6.48
N TYR A 122 -0.56 -12.13 6.11
CA TYR A 122 0.57 -12.36 7.02
C TYR A 122 1.73 -11.44 6.63
N ASN A 123 2.52 -11.01 7.62
CA ASN A 123 3.61 -10.05 7.46
C ASN A 123 3.19 -8.70 6.85
N VAL A 124 2.01 -8.19 7.22
CA VAL A 124 1.64 -6.80 6.87
C VAL A 124 2.58 -5.86 7.63
N PRO A 125 3.49 -5.13 6.96
CA PRO A 125 4.52 -4.35 7.62
C PRO A 125 4.01 -2.97 7.99
N SER A 126 4.35 -2.48 9.18
CA SER A 126 4.10 -1.09 9.58
C SER A 126 5.23 -0.57 10.47
N SER A 127 5.59 0.70 10.33
CA SER A 127 6.54 1.39 11.21
C SER A 127 5.83 2.28 12.22
N PHE A 128 4.67 2.83 11.84
CA PHE A 128 3.83 3.68 12.67
C PHE A 128 2.48 3.02 13.00
N GLY A 129 2.42 1.69 12.94
CA GLY A 129 1.24 0.91 13.26
C GLY A 129 0.17 0.91 12.17
N LEU A 130 -1.01 0.41 12.56
CA LEU A 130 -2.17 0.23 11.71
C LEU A 130 -3.37 1.00 12.29
N SER A 131 -4.22 1.52 11.43
CA SER A 131 -5.54 2.06 11.79
C SER A 131 -6.63 1.26 11.06
N TYR A 132 -7.58 0.73 11.83
CA TYR A 132 -8.66 -0.13 11.36
C TYR A 132 -9.83 -0.11 12.35
N GLU A 133 -11.01 -0.46 11.85
CA GLU A 133 -12.24 -0.53 12.65
C GLU A 133 -12.97 -1.85 12.38
N ILE A 134 -13.66 -2.37 13.40
CA ILE A 134 -14.49 -3.58 13.26
C ILE A 134 -15.60 -3.39 12.23
N GLY A 135 -16.18 -2.18 12.12
CA GLY A 135 -17.25 -1.87 11.18
C GLY A 135 -16.78 -1.53 9.77
N SER A 136 -15.48 -1.64 9.46
CA SER A 136 -14.91 -1.20 8.20
C SER A 136 -14.02 -2.25 7.56
N ARG A 137 -14.04 -2.31 6.23
CA ARG A 137 -13.10 -3.08 5.40
C ARG A 137 -11.81 -2.32 5.12
N LEU A 138 -11.71 -1.06 5.55
CA LEU A 138 -10.52 -0.24 5.33
C LEU A 138 -9.44 -0.59 6.37
N LEU A 139 -8.26 -0.92 5.89
CA LEU A 139 -7.03 -1.04 6.67
C LEU A 139 -6.05 0.05 6.23
N VAL A 140 -5.61 0.87 7.18
CA VAL A 140 -4.61 1.91 6.95
C VAL A 140 -3.30 1.49 7.57
N VAL A 141 -2.25 1.41 6.75
CA VAL A 141 -0.89 1.11 7.19
C VAL A 141 -0.12 2.42 7.32
N ASN A 142 0.55 2.63 8.45
CA ASN A 142 1.26 3.87 8.78
C ASN A 142 0.35 5.10 8.66
N PRO A 143 -0.74 5.19 9.45
CA PRO A 143 -1.65 6.33 9.36
C PRO A 143 -0.92 7.64 9.73
N GLU A 144 -1.25 8.72 9.03
CA GLU A 144 -0.57 10.02 9.19
C GLU A 144 -0.72 10.60 10.60
N GLU A 145 -1.83 10.30 11.27
CA GLU A 145 -2.06 10.69 12.67
C GLU A 145 -1.01 10.13 13.64
N ASN A 146 -0.39 8.99 13.30
CA ASN A 146 0.61 8.34 14.15
C ASN A 146 2.03 8.93 13.96
N PHE A 147 2.20 9.90 13.06
CA PHE A 147 3.44 10.67 12.92
C PHE A 147 3.15 12.17 12.72
N SER A 148 3.46 13.00 13.72
CA SER A 148 3.38 14.45 13.56
C SER A 148 4.44 14.95 12.57
N ILE A 149 4.02 15.66 11.53
CA ILE A 149 4.90 16.24 10.49
C ILE A 149 6.03 17.10 11.12
N SER A 150 5.76 17.75 12.25
CA SER A 150 6.70 18.61 12.97
C SER A 150 7.87 17.87 13.65
N ASN A 151 7.76 16.55 13.86
CA ASN A 151 8.76 15.73 14.54
C ASN A 151 9.24 14.56 13.65
N LYS A 152 9.00 14.59 12.33
CA LYS A 152 9.45 13.53 11.43
C LYS A 152 10.98 13.50 11.35
N PRO A 153 11.65 12.45 11.84
CA PRO A 153 13.05 12.26 11.50
C PRO A 153 13.17 11.99 9.99
N SER A 154 14.25 12.47 9.36
CA SER A 154 14.44 12.48 7.89
C SER A 154 14.31 11.09 7.22
N TYR A 155 14.40 9.98 7.95
CA TYR A 155 14.19 8.62 7.43
C TYR A 155 12.70 8.23 7.28
N SER A 156 11.77 9.07 7.73
CA SER A 156 10.31 8.85 7.62
C SER A 156 9.75 9.27 6.26
N LEU A 157 10.61 9.67 5.32
CA LEU A 157 10.23 10.14 3.98
C LEU A 157 9.82 8.98 3.06
N ASP A 158 10.34 7.77 3.29
CA ASP A 158 9.98 6.56 2.53
C ASP A 158 8.80 5.79 3.15
N ILE A 159 8.43 6.10 4.39
CA ILE A 159 7.29 5.49 5.06
C ILE A 159 6.03 6.20 4.60
N LYS A 160 5.36 5.57 3.62
CA LYS A 160 4.08 6.05 3.09
C LYS A 160 2.93 5.46 3.88
N THR A 161 1.92 6.27 4.12
CA THR A 161 0.58 5.78 4.45
C THR A 161 0.09 4.93 3.28
N GLN A 162 -0.47 3.77 3.55
CA GLN A 162 -1.04 2.91 2.51
C GLN A 162 -2.45 2.53 2.90
N TYR A 163 -3.36 2.62 1.94
CA TYR A 163 -4.78 2.34 2.14
C TYR A 163 -5.14 1.03 1.43
N TYR A 164 -5.65 0.07 2.18
CA TYR A 164 -6.10 -1.22 1.67
C TYR A 164 -7.58 -1.41 1.94
N LEU A 165 -8.30 -1.92 0.95
CA LEU A 165 -9.65 -2.42 1.12
C LEU A 165 -9.60 -3.94 1.23
N PHE A 166 -10.24 -4.47 2.25
CA PHE A 166 -10.30 -5.91 2.49
C PHE A 166 -11.57 -6.50 1.85
N ASN A 167 -11.39 -7.24 0.76
CA ASN A 167 -12.47 -7.85 -0.02
C ASN A 167 -12.19 -9.33 -0.21
N ASP A 168 -13.18 -10.19 0.06
CA ASP A 168 -13.12 -11.63 -0.23
C ASP A 168 -11.82 -12.30 0.28
N GLY A 169 -11.42 -11.94 1.49
CA GLY A 169 -10.22 -12.48 2.14
C GLY A 169 -8.88 -11.91 1.63
N LYS A 170 -8.89 -10.85 0.83
CA LYS A 170 -7.70 -10.22 0.25
C LYS A 170 -7.62 -8.75 0.60
N LEU A 171 -6.40 -8.28 0.87
CA LEU A 171 -6.09 -6.85 0.96
C LEU A 171 -5.76 -6.33 -0.44
N GLU A 172 -6.58 -5.41 -0.93
CA GLU A 172 -6.40 -4.73 -2.21
C GLU A 172 -5.98 -3.28 -1.94
N GLN A 173 -4.80 -2.90 -2.41
CA GLN A 173 -4.33 -1.52 -2.24
C GLN A 173 -5.12 -0.59 -3.15
N ILE A 174 -5.81 0.40 -2.57
CA ILE A 174 -6.75 1.26 -3.31
C ILE A 174 -6.16 2.62 -3.69
N CYS A 175 -5.24 3.16 -2.90
CA CYS A 175 -4.42 4.30 -3.31
C CYS A 175 -3.20 4.49 -2.40
N LEU A 176 -2.16 5.07 -2.98
CA LEU A 176 -1.13 5.77 -2.22
C LEU A 176 -1.63 7.20 -1.96
N PRO A 177 -1.32 7.84 -0.82
CA PRO A 177 -1.66 9.23 -0.58
C PRO A 177 -1.16 10.03 -1.77
N THR A 178 -2.10 10.63 -2.51
CA THR A 178 -1.74 11.58 -3.54
C THR A 178 -1.17 12.76 -2.80
N THR A 179 0.15 12.90 -2.79
CA THR A 179 0.78 14.18 -2.48
C THR A 179 0.08 15.20 -3.36
N SER A 180 -0.66 16.11 -2.71
CA SER A 180 -1.41 17.18 -3.33
C SER A 180 -0.62 17.81 -4.48
N PRO A 181 -1.21 18.01 -5.67
CA PRO A 181 -0.52 18.57 -6.82
C PRO A 181 -0.36 20.09 -6.65
N LEU A 182 0.45 20.53 -5.69
CA LEU A 182 0.89 21.93 -5.56
C LEU A 182 2.34 22.09 -5.09
N VAL A 183 3.19 21.06 -5.23
CA VAL A 183 4.65 21.25 -5.16
C VAL A 183 5.30 20.56 -6.35
N SER A 184 5.36 21.30 -7.45
CA SER A 184 6.32 21.06 -8.52
C SER A 184 7.72 21.42 -8.01
N ALA A 185 8.71 20.61 -8.42
CA ALA A 185 10.16 20.76 -8.24
C ALA A 185 10.79 20.20 -6.94
N SER A 186 11.23 18.93 -6.97
CA SER A 186 12.67 18.58 -7.09
C SER A 186 12.86 17.05 -7.03
N PRO A 187 13.61 16.40 -7.95
CA PRO A 187 13.75 14.94 -8.01
C PRO A 187 14.68 14.35 -6.94
N SER A 188 15.13 15.11 -5.94
CA SER A 188 16.21 14.67 -5.05
C SER A 188 15.76 13.89 -3.80
N ALA A 189 14.48 13.87 -3.42
CA ALA A 189 14.08 13.40 -2.09
C ALA A 189 13.77 11.89 -1.96
N SER A 190 14.07 11.05 -2.96
CA SER A 190 13.65 9.62 -2.95
C SER A 190 14.75 8.56 -3.07
N PHE A 191 16.03 8.88 -2.79
CA PHE A 191 17.14 7.93 -2.96
C PHE A 191 18.28 8.04 -1.92
N PHE A 192 18.03 8.51 -0.70
CA PHE A 192 19.14 8.61 0.27
C PHE A 192 19.29 7.33 1.08
N SER A 193 20.26 6.50 0.68
CA SER A 193 20.72 5.33 1.45
C SER A 193 21.04 5.73 2.90
N ASN A 194 21.01 4.75 3.83
CA ASN A 194 21.35 4.97 5.23
C ASN A 194 22.69 5.72 5.38
N ALA A 195 23.66 5.38 4.53
CA ALA A 195 24.94 6.04 4.39
C ALA A 195 24.86 7.55 4.13
N VAL A 196 24.02 7.99 3.19
CA VAL A 196 23.84 9.42 2.87
C VAL A 196 23.24 10.16 4.06
N MET A 197 22.27 9.56 4.75
CA MET A 197 21.65 10.19 5.92
C MET A 197 22.62 10.33 7.09
N ARG A 198 23.42 9.30 7.39
CA ARG A 198 24.43 9.36 8.45
C ARG A 198 25.51 10.40 8.12
N ALA A 199 25.93 10.50 6.85
CA ALA A 199 26.89 11.53 6.44
C ALA A 199 26.31 12.95 6.54
N ARG A 200 25.03 13.14 6.19
CA ARG A 200 24.32 14.42 6.34
C ARG A 200 24.20 14.82 7.82
N ALA A 201 23.90 13.85 8.69
CA ALA A 201 23.83 14.05 10.14
C ALA A 201 25.19 14.40 10.75
N MET A 202 26.27 13.76 10.28
CA MET A 202 27.64 14.10 10.68
C MET A 202 27.98 15.55 10.33
N LEU A 203 27.72 15.99 9.08
CA LEU A 203 27.93 17.38 8.67
C LEU A 203 27.10 18.37 9.49
N ALA A 204 25.86 18.02 9.82
CA ALA A 204 25.00 18.85 10.66
C ALA A 204 25.58 19.05 12.07
N GLY A 205 26.09 17.97 12.67
CA GLY A 205 26.79 18.01 13.96
C GLY A 205 28.02 18.90 13.91
N ASP A 206 28.86 18.73 12.89
CA ASP A 206 30.08 19.54 12.70
C ASP A 206 29.78 21.04 12.58
N LEU A 207 28.69 21.39 11.90
CA LEU A 207 28.30 22.78 11.65
C LEU A 207 27.41 23.35 12.76
N SER A 208 26.93 22.52 13.69
CA SER A 208 25.90 22.90 14.69
C SER A 208 24.65 23.51 14.05
N VAL A 209 24.22 22.93 12.91
CA VAL A 209 23.03 23.34 12.16
C VAL A 209 22.03 22.22 12.15
N ARG A 210 20.81 22.50 11.69
CA ARG A 210 19.81 21.46 11.57
C ARG A 210 20.09 20.65 10.32
N VAL A 211 19.88 19.34 10.41
CA VAL A 211 20.12 18.39 9.31
C VAL A 211 19.33 18.79 8.06
N GLU A 212 18.12 19.33 8.26
CA GLU A 212 17.21 19.73 7.19
C GLU A 212 17.69 20.95 6.38
N ASP A 213 18.49 21.83 6.98
CA ASP A 213 19.07 23.00 6.31
C ASP A 213 20.20 22.62 5.31
N ILE A 214 20.73 21.40 5.38
CA ILE A 214 21.80 20.90 4.49
C ILE A 214 21.18 20.23 3.28
N GLU A 215 21.41 20.72 2.08
CA GLU A 215 20.91 20.10 0.84
C GLU A 215 21.81 18.97 0.37
N VAL A 216 21.23 17.88 -0.16
CA VAL A 216 22.01 16.85 -0.85
C VAL A 216 22.10 17.22 -2.33
N VAL A 217 23.31 17.46 -2.81
CA VAL A 217 23.61 17.90 -4.17
C VAL A 217 23.76 16.70 -5.10
N SER A 218 24.46 15.65 -4.66
CA SER A 218 24.63 14.42 -5.46
C SER A 218 24.98 13.21 -4.61
N VAL A 219 24.63 12.03 -5.12
CA VAL A 219 24.99 10.72 -4.58
C VAL A 219 25.45 9.85 -5.74
N SER A 220 26.63 9.25 -5.64
CA SER A 220 27.14 8.31 -6.66
C SER A 220 27.70 7.07 -5.99
N GLU A 221 27.26 5.90 -6.42
CA GLU A 221 27.82 4.61 -6.01
C GLU A 221 29.26 4.48 -6.50
N ARG A 222 30.15 4.06 -5.62
CA ARG A 222 31.56 3.81 -5.91
C ARG A 222 32.08 2.64 -5.09
N THR A 223 33.17 2.06 -5.55
CA THR A 223 33.96 1.10 -4.77
C THR A 223 35.27 1.76 -4.39
N TRP A 224 35.59 1.74 -3.09
CA TRP A 224 36.78 2.34 -2.52
C TRP A 224 37.95 1.36 -2.43
N PRO A 225 39.20 1.86 -2.43
CA PRO A 225 40.39 1.00 -2.48
C PRO A 225 40.66 0.24 -1.17
N ASP A 226 40.12 0.71 -0.05
CA ASP A 226 40.38 0.19 1.29
C ASP A 226 39.21 0.46 2.25
N GLY A 227 39.30 -0.07 3.47
CA GLY A 227 38.29 0.12 4.52
C GLY A 227 38.22 1.54 5.09
N CYS A 228 39.17 2.42 4.76
CA CYS A 228 39.12 3.85 5.11
C CYS A 228 38.56 4.70 3.95
N LEU A 229 38.01 4.06 2.93
CA LEU A 229 37.40 4.72 1.78
C LEU A 229 38.41 5.55 0.97
N GLY A 230 39.70 5.20 1.05
CA GLY A 230 40.81 5.92 0.44
C GLY A 230 41.08 7.29 1.08
N LEU A 231 40.69 7.48 2.35
CA LEU A 231 40.92 8.68 3.16
C LEU A 231 41.40 8.27 4.57
N PRO A 232 42.62 7.72 4.70
CA PRO A 232 43.18 7.38 6.01
C PRO A 232 43.41 8.64 6.86
N GLU A 233 43.10 8.56 8.16
CA GLU A 233 43.51 9.57 9.13
C GLU A 233 44.98 9.39 9.55
N GLU A 234 45.55 10.39 10.22
CA GLU A 234 46.95 10.36 10.64
C GLU A 234 47.22 9.18 11.58
N GLY A 235 48.12 8.29 11.16
CA GLY A 235 48.48 7.07 11.90
C GLY A 235 47.47 5.93 11.79
N GLU A 236 46.41 6.08 10.98
CA GLU A 236 45.41 5.04 10.78
C GLU A 236 45.89 3.96 9.80
N MET A 237 45.72 2.70 10.19
CA MET A 237 46.03 1.53 9.36
C MET A 237 44.74 0.97 8.75
N CYS A 238 44.59 1.13 7.44
CA CYS A 238 43.39 0.73 6.71
C CYS A 238 43.47 -0.71 6.20
N THR A 239 42.35 -1.44 6.23
CA THR A 239 42.27 -2.77 5.65
C THR A 239 42.31 -2.71 4.12
N ALA A 240 43.09 -3.56 3.46
CA ALA A 240 43.19 -3.64 2.00
C ALA A 240 42.00 -4.38 1.36
N VAL A 241 40.77 -4.01 1.73
CA VAL A 241 39.52 -4.61 1.24
C VAL A 241 38.79 -3.57 0.40
N LEU A 242 38.44 -3.94 -0.83
CA LEU A 242 37.59 -3.12 -1.69
C LEU A 242 36.23 -2.95 -1.02
N THR A 243 35.86 -1.69 -0.77
CA THR A 243 34.69 -1.37 0.05
C THR A 243 33.67 -0.63 -0.82
N PRO A 244 32.54 -1.27 -1.19
CA PRO A 244 31.44 -0.58 -1.87
C PRO A 244 30.83 0.50 -0.98
N GLY A 245 30.32 1.58 -1.60
CA GLY A 245 29.58 2.63 -0.89
C GLY A 245 29.29 3.84 -1.76
N TYR A 246 29.19 5.03 -1.14
CA TYR A 246 28.71 6.23 -1.83
C TYR A 246 29.66 7.41 -1.69
N ALA A 247 29.87 8.14 -2.80
CA ALA A 247 30.40 9.49 -2.81
C ALA A 247 29.23 10.48 -2.79
N VAL A 248 29.20 11.36 -1.79
CA VAL A 248 28.06 12.24 -1.50
C VAL A 248 28.52 13.69 -1.49
N ALA A 249 27.75 14.57 -2.12
CA ALA A 249 27.94 16.02 -2.04
C ALA A 249 26.76 16.66 -1.32
N PHE A 250 27.06 17.52 -0.35
CA PHE A 250 26.09 18.35 0.37
C PHE A 250 26.34 19.83 0.09
N SER A 251 25.29 20.66 0.18
CA SER A 251 25.36 22.11 0.10
C SER A 251 24.77 22.73 1.36
N TYR A 252 25.49 23.67 1.96
CA TYR A 252 24.97 24.49 3.05
C TYR A 252 25.61 25.88 3.00
N ALA A 253 24.78 26.93 3.12
CA ALA A 253 25.21 28.33 3.07
C ALA A 253 26.13 28.66 1.86
N GLY A 254 25.81 28.10 0.69
CA GLY A 254 26.57 28.30 -0.55
C GLY A 254 27.93 27.58 -0.62
N ARG A 255 28.23 26.69 0.35
CA ARG A 255 29.44 25.85 0.37
C ARG A 255 29.09 24.40 0.10
N THR A 256 29.92 23.73 -0.70
CA THR A 256 29.81 22.30 -0.98
C THR A 256 30.71 21.49 -0.06
N TYR A 257 30.19 20.41 0.50
CA TYR A 257 30.90 19.47 1.35
C TYR A 257 30.84 18.08 0.73
N LEU A 258 31.98 17.42 0.59
CA LEU A 258 32.07 16.10 -0.03
C LEU A 258 32.36 15.03 1.02
N TYR A 259 31.70 13.88 0.90
CA TYR A 259 31.84 12.75 1.79
C TYR A 259 31.98 11.44 1.02
N ARG A 260 32.67 10.48 1.63
CA ARG A 260 32.73 9.08 1.22
C ARG A 260 32.14 8.23 2.33
N THR A 261 31.38 7.20 1.95
CA THR A 261 30.75 6.26 2.88
C THR A 261 30.88 4.82 2.38
N ASP A 262 30.81 3.83 3.26
CA ASP A 262 30.46 2.45 2.87
C ASP A 262 28.93 2.32 2.63
N VAL A 263 28.47 1.18 2.11
CA VAL A 263 27.04 0.99 1.76
C VAL A 263 26.08 1.18 2.94
N ASP A 264 26.53 0.81 4.15
CA ASP A 264 25.72 0.86 5.38
C ASP A 264 25.88 2.18 6.15
N GLY A 265 26.83 3.03 5.75
CA GLY A 265 27.18 4.26 6.48
C GLY A 265 27.90 4.03 7.80
N ASN A 266 28.45 2.84 8.05
CA ASN A 266 29.22 2.55 9.25
C ASN A 266 30.56 3.31 9.25
N ILE A 267 31.12 3.54 8.07
CA ILE A 267 32.34 4.31 7.89
C ILE A 267 32.01 5.52 7.03
N ILE A 268 32.33 6.72 7.52
CA ILE A 268 32.04 8.00 6.87
C ILE A 268 33.28 8.88 6.95
N ARG A 269 33.74 9.40 5.81
CA ARG A 269 34.90 10.28 5.73
C ARG A 269 34.56 11.54 4.97
N LYS A 270 34.91 12.69 5.55
CA LYS A 270 34.84 13.97 4.86
C LYS A 270 36.04 14.10 3.93
N VAL A 271 35.79 14.46 2.68
CA VAL A 271 36.86 14.84 1.76
C VAL A 271 37.26 16.27 2.12
N SER A 272 38.43 16.41 2.73
CA SER A 272 39.04 17.70 3.09
C SER A 272 39.47 18.49 1.86
#